data_AF-U6MHI0-F1
#
_entry.id   AF-U6MHI0-F1
#
_cell.length_a   1.000
_cell.length_b   1.000
_cell.length_c   1.000
_cell.angle_alpha   90.00
_cell.angle_beta   90.00
_cell.angle_gamma   90.00
#
_symmetry.space_group_name_H-M   'P 1'
#
loop_
_entity.id
_entity.type
_entity.pdbx_description
1 polymer ?
#
loop_
_entity_poly.entity_id
_entity_poly.type
_entity_poly.pdbx_seq_one_letter_code
_entity_poly.pdbx_strand_id
1 'polypeptide(L)'
;MGFSWEDAQAVLAAAADPEKLEEIAQRLSTEEEKEYSKSLIALEKEEVLLKPNPRRWVVLPIVHHEVWNMYKKAEASFWTTEEIDMSADLADWATLDSNEQHFIKHVLAFFAA
;
A
#
# COMPACT_ATOMS: atom_id res chain seq x y z
N MET A 1 8.37 22.23 -23.27
CA MET A 1 7.12 22.40 -22.50
C MET A 1 7.41 21.94 -21.09
N GLY A 2 7.35 22.85 -20.11
CA GLY A 2 7.70 22.53 -18.73
C GLY A 2 6.55 21.84 -18.03
N PHE A 3 6.79 20.64 -17.49
CA PHE A 3 5.91 20.03 -16.51
C PHE A 3 5.96 20.88 -15.24
N SER A 4 4.88 21.59 -14.92
CA SER A 4 4.69 22.24 -13.62
C SER A 4 4.03 21.22 -12.71
N TRP A 5 4.78 20.68 -11.76
CA TRP A 5 4.17 19.92 -10.66
C TRP A 5 3.24 20.85 -9.87
N GLU A 6 2.11 20.32 -9.42
CA GLU A 6 1.24 21.04 -8.48
C GLU A 6 1.98 21.32 -7.17
N ASP A 7 1.62 22.41 -6.50
CA ASP A 7 2.21 22.76 -5.22
C ASP A 7 1.91 21.66 -4.20
N ALA A 8 2.97 21.04 -3.65
CA ALA A 8 2.85 19.94 -2.70
C ALA A 8 2.01 20.33 -1.48
N GLN A 9 2.01 21.62 -1.11
CA GLN A 9 1.23 22.15 0.00
C GLN A 9 -0.28 22.13 -0.29
N ALA A 10 -0.70 22.35 -1.54
CA ALA A 10 -2.11 22.28 -1.95
C ALA A 10 -2.63 20.84 -1.96
N VAL A 11 -1.82 19.88 -2.43
CA VAL A 11 -2.16 18.45 -2.41
C VAL A 11 -2.27 17.93 -0.98
N LEU A 12 -1.34 18.31 -0.10
CA LEU A 12 -1.37 17.95 1.33
C LEU A 12 -2.59 18.55 2.04
N ALA A 13 -2.97 19.79 1.73
CA ALA A 13 -4.16 20.41 2.30
C ALA A 13 -5.46 19.73 1.83
N ALA A 14 -5.50 19.25 0.59
CA ALA A 14 -6.61 18.48 0.05
C ALA A 14 -6.61 17.02 0.52
N ALA A 15 -5.48 16.47 0.98
CA ALA A 15 -5.35 15.06 1.34
C ALA A 15 -6.28 14.59 2.47
N ALA A 16 -6.77 15.52 3.30
CA ALA A 16 -7.74 15.25 4.34
C ALA A 16 -9.19 15.09 3.82
N ASP A 17 -9.45 15.47 2.57
CA ASP A 17 -10.79 15.49 1.96
C ASP A 17 -10.79 14.71 0.62
N PRO A 18 -11.41 13.51 0.58
CA PRO A 18 -11.36 12.65 -0.59
C PRO A 18 -12.01 13.27 -1.84
N GLU A 19 -13.02 14.14 -1.69
CA GLU A 19 -13.69 14.80 -2.82
C GLU A 19 -12.76 15.80 -3.51
N LYS A 20 -11.99 16.57 -2.73
CA LYS A 20 -11.02 17.54 -3.26
C LYS A 20 -9.85 16.87 -3.96
N LEU A 21 -9.40 15.71 -3.45
CA LEU A 21 -8.40 14.90 -4.13
C LEU A 21 -8.91 14.39 -5.48
N GLU A 22 -10.18 13.99 -5.55
CA GLU A 22 -10.78 13.51 -6.78
C GLU A 22 -10.88 14.63 -7.83
N GLU A 23 -11.25 15.85 -7.44
CA GLU A 23 -11.23 17.02 -8.33
C GLU A 23 -9.82 17.33 -8.87
N ILE A 24 -8.81 17.27 -8.02
CA ILE A 24 -7.41 17.46 -8.44
C ILE A 24 -6.99 16.35 -9.41
N ALA A 25 -7.32 15.09 -9.10
CA ALA A 25 -7.00 13.95 -9.96
C ALA A 25 -7.71 14.05 -11.33
N GLN A 26 -8.99 14.44 -11.35
CA GLN A 26 -9.75 14.63 -12.59
C GLN A 26 -9.20 15.76 -13.44
N ARG A 27 -8.73 16.85 -12.82
CA ARG A 27 -8.09 17.98 -13.50
C ARG A 27 -6.73 17.62 -14.09
N LEU A 28 -5.96 16.79 -13.40
CA LEU A 28 -4.63 16.36 -13.82
C LEU A 28 -4.66 15.17 -14.79
N SER A 29 -5.73 14.39 -14.79
CA SER A 29 -5.88 13.22 -15.65
C SER A 29 -6.19 13.65 -17.08
N THR A 30 -5.19 13.50 -17.95
CA THR A 30 -5.34 13.78 -19.38
C THR A 30 -6.23 12.73 -20.06
N GLU A 31 -6.96 13.12 -21.11
CA GLU A 31 -7.79 12.18 -21.86
C GLU A 31 -6.97 11.08 -22.54
N GLU A 32 -5.72 11.39 -22.91
CA GLU A 32 -4.77 10.40 -23.44
C GLU A 32 -4.40 9.35 -22.38
N GLU A 33 -4.13 9.73 -21.13
CA GLU A 33 -3.87 8.80 -20.03
C GLU A 33 -5.08 7.94 -19.68
N LYS A 34 -6.30 8.53 -19.71
CA LYS A 34 -7.54 7.78 -19.49
C LYS A 34 -7.73 6.72 -20.58
N GLU A 35 -7.50 7.08 -21.84
CA GLU A 35 -7.62 6.14 -22.95
C GLU A 35 -6.55 5.04 -22.89
N TYR A 36 -5.31 5.40 -22.52
CA TYR A 36 -4.25 4.43 -22.29
C TYR A 36 -4.61 3.44 -21.16
N SER A 37 -5.11 3.94 -20.03
CA SER A 37 -5.59 3.10 -18.93
C SER A 37 -6.69 2.14 -19.38
N LYS A 38 -7.70 2.61 -20.13
CA LYS A 38 -8.74 1.73 -20.69
C LYS A 38 -8.17 0.65 -21.61
N SER A 39 -7.15 0.99 -22.41
CA SER A 39 -6.49 0.02 -23.28
C SER A 39 -5.76 -1.07 -22.49
N LEU A 40 -5.14 -0.72 -21.36
CA LEU A 40 -4.51 -1.68 -20.45
C LEU A 40 -5.54 -2.61 -19.78
N ILE A 41 -6.65 -2.05 -19.29
CA ILE A 41 -7.76 -2.84 -18.72
C ILE A 41 -8.34 -3.83 -19.74
N ALA A 42 -8.39 -3.46 -21.02
CA ALA A 42 -8.80 -4.38 -22.08
C ALA A 42 -7.81 -5.55 -22.22
N LEU A 43 -6.51 -5.29 -22.10
CA LEU A 43 -5.44 -6.30 -22.18
C LEU A 43 -5.38 -7.23 -20.95
N GLU A 44 -5.74 -6.73 -19.76
CA GLU A 44 -5.82 -7.52 -18.52
C GLU A 44 -6.72 -8.77 -18.66
N LYS A 45 -7.75 -8.71 -19.52
CA LYS A 45 -8.62 -9.87 -19.80
C LYS A 45 -7.88 -11.05 -20.41
N GLU A 46 -6.75 -10.80 -21.06
CA GLU A 46 -5.91 -11.83 -21.65
C GLU A 46 -4.84 -12.37 -20.69
N GLU A 47 -4.61 -11.66 -19.59
CA GLU A 47 -3.62 -12.01 -18.58
C GLU A 47 -3.98 -13.35 -17.89
N VAL A 48 -2.98 -14.20 -17.69
CA VAL A 48 -3.16 -15.60 -17.29
C VAL A 48 -3.45 -15.75 -15.80
N LEU A 49 -2.80 -14.95 -14.94
CA LEU A 49 -3.02 -14.91 -13.49
C LEU A 49 -4.43 -14.41 -13.13
N LEU A 50 -5.01 -13.54 -13.95
CA LEU A 50 -6.36 -12.99 -13.75
C LEU A 50 -7.48 -13.90 -14.29
N LYS A 51 -7.14 -14.93 -15.06
CA LYS A 51 -8.13 -15.89 -15.59
C LYS A 51 -8.47 -16.98 -14.56
N PRO A 52 -9.76 -17.30 -14.37
CA PRO A 52 -10.15 -18.38 -13.48
C PRO A 52 -9.63 -19.73 -14.01
N ASN A 53 -9.08 -20.56 -13.12
CA ASN A 53 -8.56 -21.89 -13.47
C ASN A 53 -9.35 -23.01 -12.76
N PRO A 54 -10.54 -23.39 -13.26
CA PRO A 54 -11.41 -24.38 -12.61
C PRO A 54 -10.87 -25.82 -12.69
N ARG A 55 -9.74 -26.05 -13.37
CA ARG A 55 -9.16 -27.38 -13.55
C ARG A 55 -7.99 -27.67 -12.61
N ARG A 56 -7.62 -26.73 -11.74
CA ARG A 56 -6.54 -26.88 -10.77
C ARG A 56 -7.08 -27.09 -9.36
N TRP A 57 -7.11 -28.35 -8.93
CA TRP A 57 -7.69 -28.77 -7.65
C TRP A 57 -6.64 -29.05 -6.56
N VAL A 58 -5.38 -29.13 -6.98
CA VAL A 58 -4.23 -29.38 -6.11
C VAL A 58 -3.15 -28.37 -6.43
N VAL A 59 -2.36 -28.00 -5.42
CA VAL A 59 -1.26 -27.04 -5.55
C VAL A 59 -0.16 -27.60 -6.44
N LEU A 60 0.10 -28.91 -6.34
CA LEU A 60 1.13 -29.61 -7.10
C LEU A 60 0.61 -30.08 -8.47
N PRO A 61 1.45 -30.02 -9.53
CA PRO A 61 2.79 -29.44 -9.55
C PRO A 61 2.77 -27.90 -9.46
N ILE A 62 3.82 -27.33 -8.87
CA ILE A 62 3.96 -25.87 -8.78
C ILE A 62 4.18 -25.30 -10.19
N VAL A 63 3.33 -24.34 -10.59
CA VAL A 63 3.42 -23.66 -11.90
C VAL A 63 4.27 -22.38 -11.80
N HIS A 64 4.05 -21.58 -10.76
CA HIS A 64 4.74 -20.30 -10.54
C HIS A 64 5.74 -20.42 -9.39
N HIS A 65 6.96 -20.87 -9.69
CA HIS A 65 7.99 -21.12 -8.67
C HIS A 65 8.42 -19.85 -7.93
N GLU A 66 8.54 -18.71 -8.61
CA GLU A 66 8.94 -17.45 -7.97
C GLU A 66 7.91 -16.98 -6.93
N VAL A 67 6.63 -17.04 -7.27
CA VAL A 67 5.52 -16.73 -6.36
C VAL A 67 5.52 -17.70 -5.18
N TRP A 68 5.72 -18.99 -5.44
CA TRP A 68 5.80 -20.00 -4.39
C TRP A 68 6.99 -19.79 -3.44
N ASN A 69 8.15 -19.39 -3.98
CA ASN A 69 9.33 -19.09 -3.17
C ASN A 69 9.08 -17.87 -2.27
N MET A 70 8.41 -16.83 -2.77
CA MET A 70 8.04 -15.68 -1.94
C MET A 70 7.02 -16.06 -0.87
N TYR A 71 6.04 -16.91 -1.19
CA TYR A 71 5.11 -17.47 -0.20
C TYR A 71 5.86 -18.24 0.90
N LYS A 72 6.78 -19.15 0.52
CA LYS A 72 7.58 -19.92 1.50
C LYS A 72 8.51 -19.04 2.33
N LYS A 73 9.04 -17.97 1.76
CA LYS A 73 9.82 -16.97 2.51
C LYS A 73 8.96 -16.23 3.54
N ALA A 74 7.74 -15.84 3.17
CA ALA A 74 6.79 -15.21 4.08
C ALA A 74 6.33 -16.17 5.19
N GLU A 75 6.01 -17.43 4.85
CA GLU A 75 5.67 -18.48 5.83
C GLU A 75 6.80 -18.73 6.82
N ALA A 76 8.05 -18.74 6.35
CA ALA A 76 9.23 -18.86 7.21
C ALA A 76 9.49 -17.63 8.09
N SER A 77 8.81 -16.50 7.82
CA SER A 77 8.92 -15.23 8.57
C SER A 77 7.68 -14.96 9.43
N PHE A 78 6.91 -16.00 9.76
CA PHE A 78 5.75 -15.89 10.63
C PHE A 78 6.19 -15.61 12.07
N TRP A 79 5.51 -14.68 12.73
CA TRP A 79 5.71 -14.32 14.13
C TRP A 79 4.35 -13.97 14.76
N THR A 80 4.22 -14.15 16.07
CA THR A 80 3.01 -13.77 16.83
C THR A 80 3.23 -12.56 17.73
N THR A 81 2.16 -11.86 18.09
CA THR A 81 2.23 -10.65 18.93
C THR A 81 2.87 -10.89 20.30
N GLU A 82 2.79 -12.12 20.82
CA GLU A 82 3.39 -12.52 22.08
C GLU A 82 4.93 -12.63 22.02
N GLU A 83 5.52 -12.63 20.82
CA GLU A 83 6.97 -12.62 20.63
C GLU A 83 7.60 -11.24 20.87
N ILE A 84 6.79 -10.18 20.99
CA ILE A 84 7.24 -8.82 21.28
C ILE A 84 7.13 -8.54 22.78
N ASP A 85 8.27 -8.39 23.46
CA ASP A 85 8.31 -7.89 24.84
C ASP A 85 8.27 -6.36 24.85
N MET A 86 7.29 -5.79 25.57
CA MET A 86 7.12 -4.34 25.74
C MET A 86 7.43 -3.88 27.18
N SER A 87 8.06 -4.72 27.99
CA SER A 87 8.27 -4.45 29.42
C SER A 87 9.18 -3.23 29.68
N ALA A 88 10.20 -3.04 28.85
CA ALA A 88 11.14 -1.91 28.95
C ALA A 88 10.57 -0.63 28.33
N ASP A 89 9.74 -0.76 27.29
CA ASP A 89 9.22 0.36 26.50
C ASP A 89 8.46 1.39 27.34
N LEU A 90 7.73 0.96 28.39
CA LEU A 90 7.02 1.88 29.28
C LEU A 90 7.97 2.78 30.10
N ALA A 91 9.14 2.26 30.47
CA ALA A 91 10.14 3.04 31.20
C ALA A 91 10.80 4.04 30.25
N ASP A 92 11.20 3.61 29.06
CA ASP A 92 11.78 4.48 28.04
C ASP A 92 10.79 5.56 27.59
N TRP A 93 9.51 5.20 27.45
CA TRP A 93 8.42 6.12 27.14
C TRP A 93 8.34 7.30 28.12
N ALA A 94 8.56 7.06 29.40
CA ALA A 94 8.53 8.10 30.43
C ALA A 94 9.75 9.05 30.37
N THR A 95 10.82 8.67 29.68
CA THR A 95 12.03 9.51 29.51
C THR A 95 11.96 10.45 28.30
N LEU A 96 11.08 10.17 27.35
CA LEU A 96 10.92 10.95 26.11
C LEU A 96 10.29 12.32 26.37
N ASP A 97 10.64 13.30 25.55
CA ASP A 97 10.03 14.62 25.61
C ASP A 97 8.58 14.63 25.06
N SER A 98 7.86 15.73 25.30
CA SER A 98 6.45 15.84 24.87
C SER A 98 6.28 15.82 23.35
N ASN A 99 7.28 16.27 22.59
CA ASN A 99 7.23 16.32 21.13
C ASN A 99 7.48 14.94 20.53
N GLU A 100 8.43 14.18 21.06
CA GLU A 100 8.74 12.80 20.71
C GLU A 100 7.55 11.88 20.99
N GLN A 101 6.95 12.01 22.19
CA GLN A 101 5.73 11.26 22.52
C GLN A 101 4.56 11.62 21.61
N HIS A 102 4.38 12.90 21.29
CA HIS A 102 3.34 13.35 20.37
C HIS A 102 3.55 12.76 18.97
N PHE A 103 4.80 12.77 18.48
CA PHE A 103 5.16 12.20 17.18
C PHE A 103 4.88 10.69 17.12
N ILE A 104 5.38 9.91 18.09
CA ILE A 104 5.20 8.45 18.10
C ILE A 104 3.71 8.08 18.18
N LYS A 105 2.91 8.79 19.00
CA LYS A 105 1.46 8.56 19.05
C LYS A 105 0.79 8.76 17.70
N HIS A 106 1.17 9.78 16.94
CA HIS A 106 0.59 10.04 15.61
C HIS A 106 0.98 8.95 14.62
N VAL A 107 2.24 8.50 14.64
CA VAL A 107 2.70 7.40 13.78
C VAL A 107 1.97 6.10 14.11
N LEU A 108 1.82 5.76 15.39
CA LEU A 108 1.07 4.58 15.81
C LEU A 108 -0.42 4.68 15.46
N ALA A 109 -1.04 5.85 15.67
CA ALA A 109 -2.43 6.07 15.29
C ALA A 109 -2.65 5.97 13.78
N PHE A 110 -1.67 6.41 12.98
CA PHE A 110 -1.69 6.26 11.53
C PHE A 110 -1.62 4.79 11.08
N PHE A 111 -0.80 3.95 11.73
CA PHE A 111 -0.73 2.52 11.39
C PHE A 111 -1.92 1.70 11.92
N ALA A 112 -2.62 2.19 12.95
CA ALA A 112 -3.72 1.47 13.61
C ALA A 112 -5.12 1.74 13.01
N ALA A 113 -5.30 2.86 12.29
CA ALA A 113 -6.57 3.26 11.65
C ALA A 113 -6.61 2.85 10.18
#